data_AF-A0A956ILT0-F1
#
_entry.id   AF-A0A956ILT0-F1
#
_cell.length_a   1.000
_cell.length_b   1.000
_cell.length_c   1.000
_cell.angle_alpha   90.00
_cell.angle_beta   90.00
_cell.angle_gamma   90.00
#
_symmetry.space_group_name_H-M   'P 1'
#
loop_
_entity.id
_entity.type
_entity.pdbx_description
1 polymer ?
#
loop_
_entity_poly.entity_id
_entity_poly.type
_entity_poly.pdbx_seq_one_letter_code
_entity_poly.pdbx_strand_id
1 'polypeptide(L)'
;MSLHSFRGSRSIERVAARYLVLGALSVPLALAGCSDDESSGGSGGSGAAGSGGTGATGGSGGSSAGGSGGSGGDGSLCEKYGGANNVASVVKDNVFPAIAGDCRISAWFTSLTDNMQTHVLECLTIQTQEVFGCAGVTYAGSSSSVAPCRSMSEAHANLGISDADFDALIEDVAAGLTEAGVEAADIQAAAPVLLGLKSDIVEDTSGTNTKATCPASGGTGGTGTGGSAGTGSGGTAGAGTGGTGN
;
A
#
# COMPACT_ATOMS: atom_id res chain seq x y z
N MET A 1 13.73 -37.85 -17.52
CA MET A 1 14.09 -36.42 -17.41
C MET A 1 12.90 -35.62 -17.89
N SER A 2 11.96 -35.28 -16.98
CA SER A 2 10.74 -34.55 -17.32
C SER A 2 10.94 -33.07 -17.01
N LEU A 3 10.92 -32.26 -18.07
CA LEU A 3 10.91 -30.81 -18.00
C LEU A 3 9.53 -30.36 -17.49
N HIS A 4 9.46 -29.94 -16.22
CA HIS A 4 8.30 -29.22 -15.71
C HIS A 4 8.35 -27.78 -16.22
N SER A 5 7.40 -27.46 -17.09
CA SER A 5 7.15 -26.14 -17.66
C SER A 5 6.74 -25.17 -16.56
N PHE A 6 7.60 -24.18 -16.28
CA PHE A 6 7.34 -23.05 -15.39
C PHE A 6 6.12 -22.24 -15.90
N ARG A 7 4.99 -22.28 -15.19
CA ARG A 7 3.79 -21.45 -15.40
C ARG A 7 3.77 -20.21 -14.49
N GLY A 8 4.93 -19.74 -14.02
CA GLY A 8 5.05 -18.58 -13.11
C GLY A 8 5.19 -17.22 -13.80
N SER A 9 5.41 -17.15 -15.12
CA SER A 9 5.79 -15.89 -15.79
C SER A 9 4.65 -14.94 -16.13
N ARG A 10 3.38 -15.32 -15.92
CA ARG A 10 2.23 -14.49 -16.35
C ARG A 10 1.78 -13.43 -15.33
N SER A 11 2.14 -13.55 -14.06
CA SER A 11 1.75 -12.58 -13.03
C SER A 11 2.61 -11.32 -13.07
N ILE A 12 3.90 -11.47 -13.41
CA ILE A 12 4.88 -10.36 -13.43
C ILE A 12 4.58 -9.37 -14.57
N GLU A 13 4.17 -9.85 -15.75
CA GLU A 13 3.82 -8.97 -16.88
C GLU A 13 2.53 -8.17 -16.66
N ARG A 14 1.58 -8.66 -15.86
CA ARG A 14 0.31 -7.96 -15.62
C ARG A 14 0.47 -6.76 -14.68
N VAL A 15 1.37 -6.87 -13.69
CA VAL A 15 1.67 -5.75 -12.78
C VAL A 15 2.43 -4.67 -13.55
N ALA A 16 3.47 -5.03 -14.32
CA ALA A 16 4.22 -4.06 -15.12
C ALA A 16 3.37 -3.40 -16.23
N ALA A 17 2.44 -4.12 -16.85
CA ALA A 17 1.58 -3.59 -17.92
C ALA A 17 0.49 -2.62 -17.42
N ARG A 18 0.07 -2.70 -16.15
CA ARG A 18 -0.89 -1.74 -15.56
C ARG A 18 -0.25 -0.40 -15.19
N TYR A 19 1.06 -0.38 -14.90
CA TYR A 19 1.80 0.86 -14.59
C TYR A 19 2.14 1.71 -15.82
N LEU A 20 2.03 1.17 -17.04
CA LEU A 20 2.38 1.89 -18.28
C LEU A 20 1.24 2.73 -18.88
N VAL A 21 0.03 2.72 -18.32
CA VAL A 21 -1.16 3.35 -18.95
C VAL A 21 -1.64 4.64 -18.24
N LEU A 22 -1.12 4.98 -17.06
CA LEU A 22 -1.57 6.16 -16.29
C LEU A 22 -0.73 7.44 -16.49
N GLY A 23 0.11 7.48 -17.53
CA GLY A 23 0.87 8.69 -17.90
C GLY A 23 0.24 9.42 -19.08
N ALA A 24 -0.80 10.23 -18.84
CA ALA A 24 -1.18 11.46 -19.59
C ALA A 24 -2.70 11.73 -19.53
N LEU A 25 -3.19 12.34 -18.45
CA LEU A 25 -4.39 13.19 -18.53
C LEU A 25 -4.06 14.58 -18.01
N SER A 26 -3.55 15.42 -18.91
CA SER A 26 -3.45 16.86 -18.70
C SER A 26 -4.86 17.45 -18.77
N VAL A 27 -5.42 17.85 -17.63
CA VAL A 27 -6.65 18.64 -17.58
C VAL A 27 -6.29 20.12 -17.71
N PRO A 28 -6.77 20.84 -18.75
CA PRO A 28 -6.67 22.29 -18.79
C PRO A 28 -7.76 22.89 -17.90
N LEU A 29 -7.35 23.61 -16.85
CA LEU A 29 -8.27 24.43 -16.06
C LEU A 29 -8.53 25.74 -16.83
N ALA A 30 -9.69 25.80 -17.49
CA ALA A 30 -10.16 26.99 -18.17
C ALA A 30 -10.72 28.02 -17.16
N LEU A 31 -10.30 29.27 -17.34
CA LEU A 31 -10.72 30.45 -16.63
C LEU A 31 -12.08 30.93 -17.15
N ALA A 32 -13.09 30.99 -16.28
CA ALA A 32 -14.32 31.78 -16.44
C ALA A 32 -14.78 32.16 -15.02
N GLY A 33 -14.88 33.41 -14.57
CA GLY A 33 -15.29 34.61 -15.29
C GLY A 33 -16.73 34.94 -14.94
N CYS A 34 -17.01 35.36 -13.69
CA CYS A 34 -18.27 35.98 -13.27
C CYS A 34 -17.99 37.06 -12.19
N SER A 35 -17.79 38.30 -12.65
CA SER A 35 -18.36 39.56 -12.12
C SER A 35 -19.76 39.39 -11.49
N ASP A 36 -20.30 40.20 -10.57
CA ASP A 36 -19.96 41.42 -9.80
C ASP A 36 -21.15 41.60 -8.78
N ASP A 37 -21.12 42.66 -7.95
CA ASP A 37 -22.23 43.30 -7.19
C ASP A 37 -22.34 42.96 -5.67
N GLU A 38 -21.70 43.70 -4.75
CA GLU A 38 -21.96 45.05 -4.18
C GLU A 38 -23.01 45.09 -3.03
N SER A 39 -22.57 45.24 -1.76
CA SER A 39 -23.31 46.02 -0.74
C SER A 39 -22.55 46.26 0.58
N SER A 40 -21.90 47.41 0.63
CA SER A 40 -21.94 48.51 1.62
C SER A 40 -21.95 48.31 3.16
N GLY A 41 -21.08 49.12 3.81
CA GLY A 41 -21.18 49.59 5.21
C GLY A 41 -19.93 49.27 6.02
N GLY A 42 -18.91 50.14 6.13
CA GLY A 42 -18.85 51.31 7.04
C GLY A 42 -18.48 50.86 8.46
N SER A 43 -17.58 51.44 9.26
CA SER A 43 -16.76 52.64 9.25
C SER A 43 -15.81 52.57 10.45
N GLY A 44 -14.61 53.15 10.33
CA GLY A 44 -13.97 53.93 11.40
C GLY A 44 -13.13 53.22 12.46
N GLY A 45 -11.93 53.77 12.72
CA GLY A 45 -11.19 53.51 13.97
C GLY A 45 -9.69 53.78 13.91
N SER A 46 -9.30 55.05 13.92
CA SER A 46 -7.91 55.54 14.07
C SER A 46 -7.31 55.22 15.46
N GLY A 47 -6.00 55.03 15.55
CA GLY A 47 -5.28 55.02 16.84
C GLY A 47 -3.79 54.73 16.72
N ALA A 48 -2.96 55.64 17.21
CA ALA A 48 -1.53 55.75 16.93
C ALA A 48 -0.60 55.20 18.03
N ALA A 49 0.66 54.99 17.61
CA ALA A 49 1.93 55.23 18.32
C ALA A 49 2.36 54.34 19.50
N GLY A 50 3.63 53.89 19.43
CA GLY A 50 4.41 53.43 20.58
C GLY A 50 5.79 52.92 20.17
N SER A 51 6.83 53.69 20.50
CA SER A 51 8.25 53.50 20.13
C SER A 51 9.04 52.77 21.23
N GLY A 52 10.09 52.02 20.85
CA GLY A 52 11.36 51.98 21.59
C GLY A 52 11.75 50.73 22.40
N GLY A 53 13.01 50.31 22.24
CA GLY A 53 13.80 49.61 23.28
C GLY A 53 14.34 48.22 22.90
N THR A 54 15.50 48.12 22.23
CA THR A 54 16.82 47.76 22.80
C THR A 54 17.07 46.27 23.13
N GLY A 55 17.85 45.62 22.25
CA GLY A 55 19.11 44.91 22.58
C GLY A 55 19.12 43.74 23.56
N ALA A 56 19.40 42.54 23.02
CA ALA A 56 20.21 41.54 23.70
C ALA A 56 20.93 40.65 22.67
N THR A 57 22.25 40.80 22.63
CA THR A 57 23.24 39.98 21.95
C THR A 57 23.63 38.77 22.81
N GLY A 58 23.83 37.61 22.17
CA GLY A 58 24.48 36.42 22.73
C GLY A 58 23.75 35.15 22.28
N GLY A 59 24.34 34.13 21.68
CA GLY A 59 25.75 33.78 21.50
C GLY A 59 25.82 32.26 21.41
N SER A 60 26.23 31.76 20.24
CA SER A 60 27.07 30.57 20.01
C SER A 60 26.70 29.20 20.57
N GLY A 61 26.63 28.21 19.66
CA GLY A 61 26.92 26.80 19.91
C GLY A 61 25.97 25.89 19.15
N GLY A 62 26.37 25.07 18.19
CA GLY A 62 27.68 24.76 17.65
C GLY A 62 27.47 23.86 16.44
N SER A 63 28.36 24.00 15.47
CA SER A 63 28.43 23.17 14.28
C SER A 63 28.53 21.68 14.62
N SER A 64 27.81 20.86 13.88
CA SER A 64 28.24 19.49 13.59
C SER A 64 27.98 19.22 12.12
N ALA A 65 28.89 19.77 11.31
CA ALA A 65 29.25 19.19 10.03
C ALA A 65 30.30 18.09 10.31
N GLY A 66 30.08 16.90 9.75
CA GLY A 66 31.03 15.78 9.73
C GLY A 66 30.29 14.43 9.75
N GLY A 67 30.45 13.50 8.80
CA GLY A 67 31.38 13.38 7.66
C GLY A 67 30.65 13.29 6.31
N SER A 68 31.24 13.64 5.17
CA SER A 68 32.50 13.16 4.56
C SER A 68 32.54 11.65 4.29
N GLY A 69 32.10 11.30 3.07
CA GLY A 69 32.90 10.49 2.16
C GLY A 69 32.74 8.97 2.22
N GLY A 70 31.68 8.48 1.57
CA GLY A 70 31.58 7.10 1.07
C GLY A 70 31.41 7.11 -0.45
N SER A 71 32.33 6.47 -1.16
CA SER A 71 32.47 6.46 -2.62
C SER A 71 31.24 6.02 -3.41
N GLY A 72 30.87 6.83 -4.40
CA GLY A 72 30.55 6.39 -5.76
C GLY A 72 29.80 5.07 -5.93
N GLY A 73 28.54 5.09 -5.54
CA GLY A 73 27.47 4.21 -5.99
C GLY A 73 26.19 4.96 -5.65
N ASP A 74 25.23 5.02 -6.56
CA ASP A 74 24.00 5.80 -6.40
C ASP A 74 23.43 5.59 -4.98
N GLY A 75 23.23 6.69 -4.23
CA GLY A 75 22.78 6.61 -2.83
C GLY A 75 21.53 5.74 -2.71
N SER A 76 21.36 5.07 -1.56
CA SER A 76 20.18 4.22 -1.33
C SER A 76 18.89 4.97 -1.67
N LEU A 77 17.81 4.26 -2.05
CA LEU A 77 16.51 4.90 -2.24
C LEU A 77 16.10 5.69 -1.00
N CYS A 78 16.46 5.18 0.19
CA CYS A 78 16.26 5.88 1.45
C CYS A 78 16.93 7.26 1.46
N GLU A 79 18.22 7.37 1.07
CA GLU A 79 18.92 8.65 0.96
C GLU A 79 18.30 9.55 -0.12
N LYS A 80 17.96 8.98 -1.28
CA LYS A 80 17.28 9.69 -2.37
C LYS A 80 15.98 10.35 -1.91
N TYR A 81 15.21 9.67 -1.06
CA TYR A 81 13.95 10.16 -0.52
C TYR A 81 14.08 10.82 0.85
N GLY A 82 15.24 11.38 1.22
CA GLY A 82 15.37 12.23 2.42
C GLY A 82 15.53 11.48 3.75
N GLY A 83 15.90 10.19 3.69
CA GLY A 83 16.25 9.36 4.84
C GLY A 83 15.06 8.69 5.52
N ALA A 84 15.37 7.89 6.55
CA ALA A 84 14.42 6.99 7.22
C ALA A 84 13.17 7.71 7.77
N ASN A 85 13.32 8.94 8.27
CA ASN A 85 12.20 9.73 8.80
C ASN A 85 11.22 10.12 7.70
N ASN A 86 11.71 10.53 6.51
CA ASN A 86 10.81 10.88 5.41
C ASN A 86 10.13 9.64 4.84
N VAL A 87 10.85 8.51 4.72
CA VAL A 87 10.24 7.21 4.36
C VAL A 87 9.14 6.83 5.36
N ALA A 88 9.35 7.04 6.67
CA ALA A 88 8.31 6.78 7.68
C ALA A 88 7.06 7.66 7.50
N SER A 89 7.26 8.95 7.21
CA SER A 89 6.15 9.86 6.88
C SER A 89 5.39 9.40 5.64
N VAL A 90 6.09 9.04 4.56
CA VAL A 90 5.47 8.51 3.33
C VAL A 90 4.63 7.27 3.60
N VAL A 91 5.13 6.33 4.42
CA VAL A 91 4.37 5.13 4.76
C VAL A 91 3.09 5.49 5.53
N LYS A 92 3.21 6.38 6.52
CA LYS A 92 2.08 6.79 7.36
C LYS A 92 1.03 7.62 6.62
N ASP A 93 1.47 8.55 5.79
CA ASP A 93 0.61 9.59 5.23
C ASP A 93 0.08 9.20 3.83
N ASN A 94 0.71 8.26 3.13
CA ASN A 94 0.32 7.86 1.78
C ASN A 94 0.05 6.35 1.65
N VAL A 95 0.99 5.49 2.08
CA VAL A 95 0.87 4.04 1.87
C VAL A 95 -0.21 3.40 2.74
N PHE A 96 -0.19 3.64 4.05
CA PHE A 96 -1.16 3.04 4.96
C PHE A 96 -2.60 3.53 4.67
N PRO A 97 -2.85 4.81 4.35
CA PRO A 97 -4.16 5.26 3.90
C PRO A 97 -4.62 4.63 2.59
N ALA A 98 -3.72 4.39 1.62
CA ALA A 98 -4.07 3.69 0.38
C ALA A 98 -4.58 2.27 0.68
N ILE A 99 -3.85 1.51 1.51
CA ILE A 99 -4.23 0.15 1.95
C ILE A 99 -5.55 0.17 2.74
N ALA A 100 -5.70 1.11 3.67
CA ALA A 100 -6.91 1.24 4.48
C ALA A 100 -8.14 1.66 3.66
N GLY A 101 -7.91 2.34 2.53
CA GLY A 101 -8.96 2.77 1.60
C GLY A 101 -9.37 1.70 0.59
N ASP A 102 -8.56 0.66 0.35
CA ASP A 102 -8.89 -0.38 -0.61
C ASP A 102 -9.93 -1.34 -0.04
N CYS A 103 -11.15 -1.30 -0.58
CA CYS A 103 -12.23 -2.19 -0.17
C CYS A 103 -11.91 -3.69 -0.38
N ARG A 104 -10.92 -4.06 -1.20
CA ARG A 104 -10.50 -5.46 -1.41
C ARG A 104 -9.80 -6.05 -0.19
N ILE A 105 -9.02 -5.24 0.54
CA ILE A 105 -8.15 -5.71 1.63
C ILE A 105 -8.25 -4.92 2.94
N SER A 106 -8.88 -3.75 2.95
CA SER A 106 -9.01 -2.86 4.12
C SER A 106 -9.52 -3.57 5.38
N ALA A 107 -10.37 -4.59 5.25
CA ALA A 107 -10.88 -5.37 6.38
C ALA A 107 -9.78 -6.10 7.17
N TRP A 108 -8.63 -6.41 6.55
CA TRP A 108 -7.47 -6.98 7.26
C TRP A 108 -6.84 -6.01 8.27
N PHE A 109 -6.96 -4.70 8.00
CA PHE A 109 -6.30 -3.65 8.76
C PHE A 109 -7.28 -2.93 9.69
N THR A 110 -8.48 -2.63 9.19
CA THR A 110 -9.50 -1.86 9.91
C THR A 110 -10.23 -2.66 10.98
N SER A 111 -10.18 -4.00 10.96
CA SER A 111 -10.75 -4.83 12.03
C SER A 111 -9.81 -5.00 13.23
N LEU A 112 -8.60 -4.48 13.16
CA LEU A 112 -7.59 -4.59 14.22
C LEU A 112 -7.88 -3.59 15.35
N THR A 113 -7.46 -3.94 16.57
CA THR A 113 -7.44 -2.97 17.67
C THR A 113 -6.45 -1.84 17.37
N ASP A 114 -6.63 -0.67 17.98
CA ASP A 114 -5.75 0.49 17.75
C ASP A 114 -4.26 0.15 17.93
N ASN A 115 -3.92 -0.58 19.00
CA ASN A 115 -2.54 -1.03 19.24
C ASN A 115 -2.01 -1.93 18.12
N MET A 116 -2.85 -2.81 17.57
CA MET A 116 -2.45 -3.69 16.47
C MET A 116 -2.33 -2.93 15.15
N GLN A 117 -3.16 -1.91 14.92
CA GLN A 117 -2.99 -1.01 13.78
C GLN A 117 -1.67 -0.23 13.88
N THR A 118 -1.35 0.31 15.06
CA THR A 118 -0.06 0.96 15.34
C THR A 118 1.11 0.01 15.09
N HIS A 119 1.01 -1.23 15.59
CA HIS A 119 2.05 -2.25 15.38
C HIS A 119 2.28 -2.55 13.89
N VAL A 120 1.21 -2.75 13.12
CA VAL A 120 1.31 -3.00 11.68
C VAL A 120 1.91 -1.81 10.93
N LEU A 121 1.48 -0.59 11.24
CA LEU A 121 2.03 0.62 10.62
C LEU A 121 3.53 0.77 10.87
N GLU A 122 3.98 0.54 12.10
CA GLU A 122 5.41 0.63 12.45
C GLU A 122 6.23 -0.47 11.78
N CYS A 123 5.72 -1.72 11.77
CA CYS A 123 6.41 -2.81 11.09
C CYS A 123 6.43 -2.62 9.56
N LEU A 124 5.36 -2.12 8.95
CA LEU A 124 5.33 -1.75 7.53
C LEU A 124 6.33 -0.63 7.22
N THR A 125 6.46 0.34 8.13
CA THR A 125 7.45 1.42 8.03
C THR A 125 8.87 0.87 8.00
N ILE A 126 9.20 -0.01 8.95
CA ILE A 126 10.52 -0.66 9.02
C ILE A 126 10.77 -1.50 7.77
N GLN A 127 9.78 -2.27 7.30
CA GLN A 127 9.90 -3.06 6.07
C GLN A 127 10.19 -2.18 4.86
N THR A 128 9.51 -1.04 4.74
CA THR A 128 9.72 -0.09 3.63
C THR A 128 11.09 0.55 3.71
N GLN A 129 11.55 0.92 4.91
CA GLN A 129 12.89 1.46 5.12
C GLN A 129 13.99 0.45 4.73
N GLU A 130 13.84 -0.82 5.08
CA GLU A 130 14.76 -1.87 4.66
C GLU A 130 14.75 -2.06 3.14
N VAL A 131 13.58 -2.11 2.50
CA VAL A 131 13.43 -2.22 1.03
C VAL A 131 14.08 -1.03 0.33
N PHE A 132 14.00 0.17 0.92
CA PHE A 132 14.62 1.39 0.39
C PHE A 132 16.13 1.46 0.71
N GLY A 133 16.68 0.50 1.46
CA GLY A 133 18.09 0.43 1.80
C GLY A 133 18.52 1.45 2.86
N CYS A 134 17.64 1.83 3.79
CA CYS A 134 18.01 2.69 4.91
C CYS A 134 19.12 2.03 5.74
N ALA A 135 20.19 2.78 6.01
CA ALA A 135 21.33 2.28 6.74
C ALA A 135 20.95 1.78 8.15
N GLY A 136 21.34 0.55 8.48
CA GLY A 136 21.13 -0.05 9.80
C GLY A 136 19.70 -0.50 10.09
N VAL A 137 18.80 -0.51 9.10
CA VAL A 137 17.43 -1.00 9.25
C VAL A 137 17.33 -2.43 8.76
N THR A 138 16.72 -3.29 9.55
CA THR A 138 16.39 -4.69 9.22
C THR A 138 15.02 -5.00 9.79
N TYR A 139 14.11 -5.58 9.00
CA TYR A 139 12.75 -5.85 9.46
C TYR A 139 12.69 -6.94 10.52
N ALA A 140 13.23 -8.11 10.21
CA ALA A 140 13.05 -9.29 11.04
C ALA A 140 13.65 -9.07 12.44
N GLY A 141 12.80 -9.12 13.47
CA GLY A 141 13.21 -8.94 14.85
C GLY A 141 13.37 -7.49 15.31
N SER A 142 13.09 -6.50 14.45
CA SER A 142 13.02 -5.10 14.88
C SER A 142 11.85 -4.85 15.81
N SER A 143 11.97 -3.83 16.67
CA SER A 143 10.94 -3.50 17.66
C SER A 143 10.00 -2.43 17.14
N SER A 144 8.70 -2.69 17.23
CA SER A 144 7.66 -1.66 17.24
C SER A 144 7.44 -1.17 18.69
N SER A 145 6.67 -0.10 18.88
CA SER A 145 6.25 0.40 20.19
C SER A 145 5.34 -0.56 20.97
N VAL A 146 4.76 -1.56 20.29
CA VAL A 146 3.79 -2.50 20.87
C VAL A 146 4.41 -3.90 21.06
N ALA A 147 5.12 -4.40 20.06
CA ALA A 147 5.74 -5.73 20.06
C ALA A 147 6.85 -5.81 19.00
N PRO A 148 7.71 -6.84 19.02
CA PRO A 148 8.65 -7.10 17.93
C PRO A 148 7.92 -7.41 16.61
N CYS A 149 8.46 -6.90 15.51
CA CYS A 149 8.09 -7.29 14.15
C CYS A 149 8.55 -8.74 13.91
N ARG A 150 7.57 -9.63 13.84
CA ARG A 150 7.76 -11.07 13.56
C ARG A 150 8.25 -11.28 12.13
N SER A 151 8.80 -12.46 11.84
CA SER A 151 9.07 -12.83 10.44
C SER A 151 7.78 -12.81 9.60
N MET A 152 7.89 -12.65 8.28
CA MET A 152 6.71 -12.62 7.40
C MET A 152 5.85 -13.87 7.55
N SER A 153 6.46 -15.05 7.65
CA SER A 153 5.77 -16.31 7.89
C SER A 153 5.05 -16.36 9.22
N GLU A 154 5.67 -15.90 10.31
CA GLU A 154 5.05 -15.93 11.63
C GLU A 154 3.96 -14.86 11.80
N ALA A 155 4.13 -13.71 11.15
CA ALA A 155 3.17 -12.62 11.20
C ALA A 155 1.87 -12.97 10.46
N HIS A 156 1.97 -13.72 9.36
CA HIS A 156 0.86 -14.01 8.45
C HIS A 156 0.32 -15.45 8.55
N ALA A 157 0.87 -16.28 9.43
CA ALA A 157 0.43 -17.65 9.63
C ALA A 157 -1.04 -17.77 10.03
N ASN A 158 -1.74 -18.70 9.38
CA ASN A 158 -3.15 -19.05 9.57
C ASN A 158 -4.13 -17.91 9.33
N LEU A 159 -3.73 -16.91 8.53
CA LEU A 159 -4.65 -15.86 8.12
C LEU A 159 -5.47 -16.30 6.91
N GLY A 160 -5.00 -17.24 6.09
CA GLY A 160 -5.67 -17.60 4.84
C GLY A 160 -5.57 -16.50 3.79
N ILE A 161 -4.47 -15.75 3.78
CA ILE A 161 -4.23 -14.69 2.80
C ILE A 161 -4.11 -15.30 1.40
N SER A 162 -4.89 -14.77 0.47
CA SER A 162 -4.88 -15.24 -0.92
C SER A 162 -3.85 -14.54 -1.80
N ASP A 163 -3.57 -15.12 -2.96
CA ASP A 163 -2.84 -14.47 -4.05
C ASP A 163 -3.44 -13.09 -4.39
N ALA A 164 -4.77 -12.98 -4.44
CA ALA A 164 -5.45 -11.73 -4.78
C ALA A 164 -5.37 -10.67 -3.67
N ASP A 165 -5.32 -11.08 -2.41
CA ASP A 165 -5.11 -10.17 -1.28
C ASP A 165 -3.69 -9.60 -1.30
N PHE A 166 -2.70 -10.46 -1.53
CA PHE A 166 -1.32 -10.02 -1.66
C PHE A 166 -1.11 -9.10 -2.85
N ASP A 167 -1.65 -9.45 -4.03
CA ASP A 167 -1.51 -8.63 -5.23
C ASP A 167 -2.20 -7.26 -5.04
N ALA A 168 -3.34 -7.19 -4.37
CA ALA A 168 -4.01 -5.92 -4.01
C ALA A 168 -3.13 -5.06 -3.08
N LEU A 169 -2.50 -5.67 -2.06
CA LEU A 169 -1.58 -4.97 -1.17
C LEU A 169 -0.40 -4.35 -1.94
N ILE A 170 0.19 -5.09 -2.89
CA ILE A 170 1.31 -4.58 -3.70
C ILE A 170 0.86 -3.41 -4.59
N GLU A 171 -0.35 -3.50 -5.17
CA GLU A 171 -0.93 -2.39 -5.94
C GLU A 171 -1.11 -1.13 -5.08
N ASP A 172 -1.62 -1.27 -3.86
CA ASP A 172 -1.85 -0.13 -2.94
C ASP A 172 -0.55 0.46 -2.41
N VAL A 173 0.45 -0.37 -2.09
CA VAL A 173 1.79 0.11 -1.69
C VAL A 173 2.39 0.95 -2.81
N ALA A 174 2.39 0.45 -4.03
CA ALA A 174 2.94 1.18 -5.16
C ALA A 174 2.10 2.43 -5.52
N ALA A 175 0.78 2.40 -5.35
CA ALA A 175 -0.07 3.59 -5.48
C ALA A 175 0.26 4.66 -4.42
N GLY A 176 0.40 4.28 -3.14
CA GLY A 176 0.77 5.19 -2.06
C GLY A 176 2.16 5.80 -2.25
N LEU A 177 3.14 5.00 -2.68
CA LEU A 177 4.47 5.50 -3.02
C LEU A 177 4.43 6.47 -4.21
N THR A 178 3.63 6.18 -5.24
CA THR A 178 3.44 7.07 -6.40
C THR A 178 2.85 8.42 -5.97
N GLU A 179 1.82 8.41 -5.12
CA GLU A 179 1.19 9.63 -4.58
C GLU A 179 2.17 10.46 -3.74
N ALA A 180 3.11 9.79 -3.05
CA ALA A 180 4.18 10.44 -2.30
C ALA A 180 5.31 11.01 -3.21
N GLY A 181 5.21 10.86 -4.53
CA GLY A 181 6.20 11.35 -5.48
C GLY A 181 7.41 10.44 -5.69
N VAL A 182 7.33 9.17 -5.27
CA VAL A 182 8.37 8.18 -5.60
C VAL A 182 8.31 7.86 -7.08
N GLU A 183 9.47 7.94 -7.75
CA GLU A 183 9.59 7.68 -9.17
C GLU A 183 9.25 6.22 -9.50
N ALA A 184 8.53 6.01 -10.61
CA ALA A 184 8.12 4.68 -11.04
C ALA A 184 9.32 3.71 -11.22
N ALA A 185 10.47 4.22 -11.64
CA ALA A 185 11.69 3.42 -11.77
C ALA A 185 12.19 2.88 -10.42
N ASP A 186 12.06 3.67 -9.34
CA ASP A 186 12.47 3.26 -8.01
C ASP A 186 11.46 2.29 -7.38
N ILE A 187 10.16 2.50 -7.61
CA ILE A 187 9.13 1.54 -7.23
C ILE A 187 9.39 0.19 -7.92
N GLN A 188 9.73 0.20 -9.20
CA GLN A 188 10.10 -1.00 -9.95
C GLN A 188 11.39 -1.65 -9.44
N ALA A 189 12.37 -0.86 -8.97
CA ALA A 189 13.59 -1.38 -8.36
C ALA A 189 13.32 -2.05 -7.00
N ALA A 190 12.37 -1.52 -6.22
CA ALA A 190 11.96 -2.04 -4.92
C ALA A 190 11.02 -3.26 -5.01
N ALA A 191 10.20 -3.34 -6.07
CA ALA A 191 9.14 -4.34 -6.21
C ALA A 191 9.60 -5.80 -6.09
N PRO A 192 10.73 -6.25 -6.66
CA PRO A 192 11.19 -7.64 -6.54
C PRO A 192 11.41 -8.09 -5.09
N VAL A 193 11.84 -7.19 -4.21
CA VAL A 193 12.04 -7.50 -2.78
C VAL A 193 10.69 -7.80 -2.13
N LEU A 194 9.69 -6.94 -2.35
CA LEU A 194 8.34 -7.14 -1.82
C LEU A 194 7.68 -8.39 -2.39
N LEU A 195 7.79 -8.60 -3.71
CA LEU A 195 7.24 -9.80 -4.36
C LEU A 195 7.90 -11.09 -3.89
N GLY A 196 9.17 -11.03 -3.45
CA GLY A 196 9.89 -12.15 -2.85
C GLY A 196 9.26 -12.64 -1.53
N LEU A 197 8.54 -11.78 -0.81
CA LEU A 197 7.88 -12.12 0.46
C LEU A 197 6.60 -12.95 0.26
N LYS A 198 6.12 -13.10 -0.98
CA LYS A 198 4.85 -13.75 -1.28
C LYS A 198 4.77 -15.19 -0.76
N SER A 199 5.87 -15.95 -0.85
CA SER A 199 5.91 -17.33 -0.36
C SER A 199 5.79 -17.48 1.15
N ASP A 200 6.06 -16.40 1.89
CA ASP A 200 5.97 -16.37 3.35
C ASP A 200 4.61 -15.87 3.83
N ILE A 201 3.78 -15.32 2.94
CA ILE A 201 2.53 -14.63 3.29
C ILE A 201 1.29 -15.34 2.75
N VAL A 202 1.34 -15.80 1.50
CA VAL A 202 0.17 -16.39 0.82
C VAL A 202 -0.01 -17.84 1.25
N GLU A 203 -1.22 -18.15 1.74
CA GLU A 203 -1.64 -19.49 2.15
C GLU A 203 -2.70 -20.08 1.21
N ASP A 204 -3.37 -19.23 0.43
CA ASP A 204 -4.38 -19.62 -0.55
C ASP A 204 -4.02 -19.12 -1.96
N THR A 205 -3.80 -20.02 -2.90
CA THR A 205 -3.50 -19.64 -4.29
C THR A 205 -4.75 -19.27 -5.12
N SER A 206 -5.87 -19.02 -4.44
CA SER A 206 -7.10 -18.55 -5.07
C SER A 206 -6.94 -17.14 -5.61
N GLY A 207 -7.52 -16.89 -6.79
CA GLY A 207 -7.54 -15.57 -7.43
C GLY A 207 -8.61 -14.62 -6.88
N THR A 208 -9.07 -14.81 -5.65
CA THR A 208 -10.18 -14.04 -5.05
C THR A 208 -9.80 -13.48 -3.69
N ASN A 209 -10.05 -12.19 -3.47
CA ASN A 209 -9.85 -11.55 -2.19
C ASN A 209 -10.73 -12.18 -1.10
N THR A 210 -10.14 -12.50 0.05
CA THR A 210 -10.80 -13.31 1.09
C THR A 210 -11.57 -12.48 2.12
N LYS A 211 -11.28 -11.17 2.20
CA LYS A 211 -12.00 -10.22 3.07
C LYS A 211 -12.47 -8.96 2.34
N ALA A 212 -12.73 -9.05 1.04
CA ALA A 212 -13.24 -7.92 0.28
C ALA A 212 -14.59 -7.43 0.82
N THR A 213 -14.68 -6.11 1.04
CA THR A 213 -15.89 -5.36 1.43
C THR A 213 -16.40 -4.49 0.30
N CYS A 214 -15.74 -4.51 -0.86
CA CYS A 214 -16.19 -3.80 -2.04
C CYS A 214 -17.67 -4.13 -2.30
N PRO A 215 -18.51 -3.13 -2.58
CA PRO A 215 -19.85 -3.43 -3.07
C PRO A 215 -19.67 -4.35 -4.27
N ALA A 216 -20.39 -5.48 -4.27
CA ALA A 216 -20.43 -6.34 -5.44
C ALA A 216 -20.75 -5.42 -6.61
N SER A 217 -19.76 -5.20 -7.49
CA SER A 217 -19.98 -4.41 -8.70
C SER A 217 -21.27 -4.94 -9.28
N GLY A 218 -22.27 -4.07 -9.55
CA GLY A 218 -23.62 -4.45 -9.98
C GLY A 218 -23.70 -5.19 -11.31
N GLY A 219 -22.67 -5.94 -11.69
CA GLY A 219 -22.67 -6.97 -12.70
C GLY A 219 -23.31 -8.24 -12.17
N THR A 220 -24.56 -8.43 -12.57
CA THR A 220 -25.20 -9.74 -12.71
C THR A 220 -24.22 -10.73 -13.34
N GLY A 221 -23.76 -11.74 -12.58
CA GLY A 221 -23.15 -12.94 -13.16
C GLY A 221 -21.92 -13.45 -12.41
N GLY A 222 -22.14 -14.32 -11.43
CA GLY A 222 -21.10 -15.22 -10.93
C GLY A 222 -21.18 -15.49 -9.44
N THR A 223 -22.20 -16.22 -9.00
CA THR A 223 -22.20 -16.90 -7.69
C THR A 223 -21.08 -17.94 -7.66
N GLY A 224 -19.89 -17.51 -7.23
CA GLY A 224 -18.82 -18.38 -6.77
C GLY A 224 -18.97 -18.64 -5.28
N THR A 225 -20.04 -19.31 -4.85
CA THR A 225 -20.09 -19.91 -3.51
C THR A 225 -19.12 -21.09 -3.48
N GLY A 226 -17.86 -20.83 -3.12
CA GLY A 226 -16.88 -21.84 -2.76
C GLY A 226 -17.17 -22.43 -1.38
N GLY A 227 -18.36 -22.98 -1.19
CA GLY A 227 -18.68 -23.85 -0.07
C GLY A 227 -18.06 -25.22 -0.33
N SER A 228 -16.95 -25.52 0.35
CA SER A 228 -16.41 -26.88 0.38
C SER A 228 -17.32 -27.74 1.26
N ALA A 229 -18.37 -28.28 0.65
CA ALA A 229 -19.24 -29.28 1.25
C ALA A 229 -18.98 -30.64 0.61
N GLY A 230 -18.39 -31.53 1.41
CA GLY A 230 -18.87 -32.90 1.60
C GLY A 230 -19.08 -33.77 0.36
N THR A 231 -18.14 -34.68 0.16
CA THR A 231 -18.25 -35.88 -0.66
C THR A 231 -19.56 -36.63 -0.39
N GLY A 232 -20.39 -36.83 -1.42
CA GLY A 232 -21.61 -37.63 -1.35
C GLY A 232 -21.93 -38.26 -2.70
N SER A 233 -21.30 -39.41 -2.97
CA SER A 233 -21.66 -40.31 -4.07
C SER A 233 -23.03 -40.94 -3.84
N GLY A 234 -23.84 -41.06 -4.89
CA GLY A 234 -25.05 -41.89 -4.86
C GLY A 234 -26.03 -41.57 -5.97
N GLY A 235 -25.69 -41.94 -7.20
CA GLY A 235 -26.60 -41.87 -8.35
C GLY A 235 -27.59 -43.04 -8.37
N THR A 236 -28.78 -42.77 -8.91
CA THR A 236 -29.56 -43.77 -9.67
C THR A 236 -30.30 -43.04 -10.78
N ALA A 237 -29.88 -43.30 -12.02
CA ALA A 237 -30.54 -42.88 -13.24
C ALA A 237 -31.82 -43.69 -13.45
N GLY A 238 -32.93 -43.00 -13.70
CA GLY A 238 -34.15 -43.59 -14.23
C GLY A 238 -34.06 -43.68 -15.76
N ALA A 239 -34.07 -44.90 -16.29
CA ALA A 239 -34.28 -45.17 -17.71
C ALA A 239 -35.72 -45.66 -17.91
N GLY A 240 -36.51 -44.87 -18.64
CA GLY A 240 -37.83 -45.26 -19.11
C GLY A 240 -37.75 -45.99 -20.45
N THR A 241 -38.46 -47.11 -20.54
CA THR A 241 -38.89 -47.79 -21.76
C THR A 241 -40.33 -48.25 -21.45
N GLY A 242 -41.39 -47.93 -22.19
CA GLY A 242 -41.52 -47.95 -23.64
C GLY A 242 -42.33 -49.19 -24.04
N GLY A 243 -43.66 -49.07 -24.06
CA GLY A 243 -44.55 -49.61 -25.10
C GLY A 243 -44.91 -51.11 -25.19
N THR A 244 -46.23 -51.31 -25.37
CA THR A 244 -46.96 -52.38 -26.09
C THR A 244 -47.41 -53.63 -25.35
N GLY A 245 -48.71 -53.97 -25.51
CA GLY A 245 -49.26 -55.28 -25.18
C GLY A 245 -50.79 -55.31 -25.12
N ASN A 246 -51.41 -55.44 -26.32
CA ASN A 246 -52.71 -56.03 -26.68
C ASN A 246 -53.87 -56.03 -25.65
#